data_AF-A0AAN7L7P2-F1
#
_entry.id   AF-A0AAN7L7P2-F1
#
_cell.length_a   1.000
_cell.length_b   1.000
_cell.length_c   1.000
_cell.angle_alpha   90.00
_cell.angle_beta   90.00
_cell.angle_gamma   90.00
#
_symmetry.space_group_name_H-M   'P 1'
#
loop_
_entity.id
_entity.type
_entity.pdbx_description
1 polymer ?
#
loop_
_entity_poly.entity_id
_entity_poly.type
_entity_poly.pdbx_seq_one_letter_code
_entity_poly.pdbx_strand_id
1 'polypeptide(L)'
;MASITTTVTTTTTATTTNRPAARLVCFSFAAYARTLIDRLKSAGVPVLKGLTEHELSSLESAHSISFPPDLRSILQEGVPIGSGFPDWRSSSLQQLQIQFSLPQLTFFKLISKNYFWCASWGERPEIVAEAVALVERLAEDAPALVPVYRNCYVATRPSMAGNPVFYVNGRDIRLLSFDLAGFFRDMEFTEKGTLRQRAGPKIDSPPWAATAPRKIDFWSEAVEAARLAMCGWWDGGGKLTLVLDEAFWTLIDGGWRLDEVREMMMMMEDHEAGKKGNVDRDRSPVSSLSMKLFHGQRTAKGPA
;
A
#
# COMPACT_ATOMS: atom_id res chain seq x y z
N MET A 1 -2.31 62.63 -37.79
CA MET A 1 -3.43 61.97 -38.51
C MET A 1 -2.87 60.82 -39.32
N ALA A 2 -3.55 59.68 -39.26
CA ALA A 2 -3.38 58.43 -40.02
C ALA A 2 -2.06 57.63 -39.83
N SER A 3 -2.11 56.68 -38.89
CA SER A 3 -1.21 55.52 -38.83
C SER A 3 -1.74 54.42 -39.75
N ILE A 4 -0.90 53.89 -40.64
CA ILE A 4 -1.26 52.85 -41.60
C ILE A 4 -0.87 51.48 -41.05
N THR A 5 -1.88 50.66 -40.77
CA THR A 5 -1.79 49.25 -40.38
C THR A 5 -1.33 48.41 -41.57
N THR A 6 -0.28 47.60 -41.40
CA THR A 6 0.08 46.55 -42.37
C THR A 6 -0.14 45.18 -41.74
N THR A 7 -1.15 44.48 -42.25
CA THR A 7 -1.49 43.10 -41.90
C THR A 7 -0.70 42.16 -42.82
N VAL A 8 0.11 41.26 -42.27
CA VAL A 8 0.78 40.21 -43.05
C VAL A 8 0.01 38.91 -42.88
N THR A 9 -0.72 38.53 -43.92
CA THR A 9 -1.42 37.25 -44.04
C THR A 9 -0.44 36.23 -44.63
N THR A 10 0.01 35.25 -43.83
CA THR A 10 0.78 34.11 -44.34
C THR A 10 -0.16 32.93 -44.55
N THR A 11 -0.46 32.63 -45.82
CA THR A 11 -1.20 31.44 -46.26
C THR A 11 -0.22 30.28 -46.33
N THR A 12 -0.25 29.38 -45.34
CA THR A 12 0.50 28.12 -45.41
C THR A 12 -0.41 27.03 -45.98
N THR A 13 -0.08 26.57 -47.17
CA THR A 13 -0.71 25.48 -47.91
C THR A 13 -0.54 24.15 -47.18
N ALA A 14 -1.65 23.44 -46.99
CA ALA A 14 -1.68 22.10 -46.40
C ALA A 14 -1.30 21.04 -47.45
N THR A 15 -0.20 20.31 -47.21
CA THR A 15 0.09 19.05 -47.88
C THR A 15 -0.50 17.89 -47.08
N THR A 16 -1.59 17.32 -47.58
CA THR A 16 -2.27 16.15 -47.02
C THR A 16 -1.47 14.88 -47.29
N THR A 17 -0.63 14.45 -46.35
CA THR A 17 -0.07 13.10 -46.34
C THR A 17 -1.04 12.16 -45.62
N ASN A 18 -1.69 11.28 -46.37
CA ASN A 18 -2.61 10.26 -45.90
C ASN A 18 -1.81 9.13 -45.20
N ARG A 19 -1.42 9.36 -43.94
CA ARG A 19 -0.86 8.33 -43.04
C ARG A 19 -2.03 7.80 -42.21
N PRO A 20 -2.26 6.48 -42.07
CA PRO A 20 -3.27 5.99 -41.14
C PRO A 20 -2.91 6.55 -39.77
N ALA A 21 -3.77 7.42 -39.24
CA ALA A 21 -3.55 8.07 -37.97
C ALA A 21 -3.34 6.97 -36.94
N ALA A 22 -2.11 6.85 -36.43
CA ALA A 22 -1.85 6.06 -35.24
C ALA A 22 -2.92 6.48 -34.24
N ARG A 23 -3.71 5.53 -33.72
CA ARG A 23 -4.68 5.83 -32.66
C ARG A 23 -3.86 6.40 -31.51
N LEU A 24 -3.82 7.73 -31.43
CA LEU A 24 -3.24 8.45 -30.31
C LEU A 24 -4.20 8.16 -29.17
N VAL A 25 -3.88 7.13 -28.38
CA VAL A 25 -4.60 6.83 -27.15
C VAL A 25 -4.30 7.99 -26.22
N CYS A 26 -5.21 8.95 -26.15
CA CYS A 26 -5.11 10.05 -25.21
C CYS A 26 -5.39 9.49 -23.81
N PHE A 27 -4.41 9.63 -22.94
CA PHE A 27 -4.57 9.29 -21.53
C PHE A 27 -5.34 10.41 -20.83
N SER A 28 -6.39 10.03 -20.10
CA SER A 28 -7.17 10.95 -19.27
C SER A 28 -7.35 10.33 -17.88
N PHE A 29 -6.80 11.00 -16.86
CA PHE A 29 -7.03 10.64 -15.46
C PHE A 29 -8.52 10.63 -15.11
N ALA A 30 -9.31 11.54 -15.69
CA ALA A 30 -10.75 11.58 -15.49
C ALA A 30 -11.46 10.33 -16.04
N ALA A 31 -11.07 9.86 -17.24
CA ALA A 31 -11.63 8.63 -17.81
C ALA A 31 -11.28 7.39 -16.98
N TYR A 32 -10.04 7.35 -16.48
CA TYR A 32 -9.61 6.31 -15.55
C TYR A 32 -10.37 6.36 -14.22
N ALA A 33 -10.47 7.54 -13.61
CA ALA A 33 -11.21 7.76 -12.36
C ALA A 33 -12.66 7.30 -12.49
N ARG A 34 -13.34 7.64 -13.58
CA ARG A 34 -14.71 7.15 -13.85
C ARG A 34 -14.80 5.64 -13.87
N THR A 35 -13.92 4.99 -14.63
CA THR A 35 -13.88 3.52 -14.73
C THR A 35 -13.63 2.87 -13.36
N LEU A 36 -12.75 3.46 -12.55
CA LEU A 36 -12.47 3.00 -11.20
C LEU A 36 -13.69 3.15 -10.29
N ILE A 37 -14.34 4.31 -10.30
CA ILE A 37 -15.52 4.58 -9.49
C ILE A 37 -16.67 3.65 -9.86
N ASP A 38 -16.91 3.40 -11.14
CA ASP A 38 -17.93 2.47 -11.62
C ASP A 38 -17.63 1.03 -11.21
N ARG A 39 -16.34 0.64 -11.18
CA ARG A 39 -15.91 -0.65 -10.64
C ARG A 39 -16.17 -0.76 -9.15
N LEU A 40 -15.87 0.28 -8.36
CA LEU A 40 -16.14 0.28 -6.92
C LEU A 40 -17.65 0.15 -6.64
N LYS A 41 -18.48 0.89 -7.38
CA LYS A 41 -19.95 0.77 -7.29
C LYS A 41 -20.42 -0.65 -7.63
N SER A 42 -19.86 -1.24 -8.70
CA SER A 42 -20.20 -2.60 -9.13
C SER A 42 -19.74 -3.67 -8.13
N ALA A 43 -18.73 -3.38 -7.32
CA ALA A 43 -18.28 -4.22 -6.20
C ALA A 43 -19.11 -4.01 -4.92
N GLY A 44 -20.15 -3.17 -4.94
CA GLY A 44 -21.00 -2.88 -3.80
C GLY A 44 -20.42 -1.85 -2.83
N VAL A 45 -19.35 -1.14 -3.20
CA VAL A 45 -18.84 -0.02 -2.38
C VAL A 45 -19.75 1.20 -2.61
N PRO A 46 -20.37 1.77 -1.56
CA PRO A 46 -21.14 2.99 -1.71
C PRO A 46 -20.22 4.17 -2.06
N VAL A 47 -20.63 5.01 -3.01
CA VAL A 47 -19.84 6.15 -3.48
C VAL A 47 -20.69 7.41 -3.46
N LEU A 48 -20.22 8.45 -2.77
CA LEU A 48 -20.80 9.78 -2.79
C LEU A 48 -20.32 10.60 -3.98
N LYS A 49 -20.98 11.73 -4.22
CA LYS A 49 -20.54 12.73 -5.21
C LYS A 49 -19.07 13.11 -4.96
N GLY A 50 -18.30 13.26 -6.03
CA GLY A 50 -16.91 13.69 -5.96
C GLY A 50 -16.70 15.01 -5.21
N LEU A 51 -15.50 15.23 -4.70
CA LEU A 51 -15.08 16.47 -4.06
C LEU A 51 -14.97 17.58 -5.11
N THR A 52 -15.46 18.76 -4.75
CA THR A 52 -15.27 19.97 -5.54
C THR A 52 -13.82 20.47 -5.41
N GLU A 53 -13.40 21.30 -6.36
CA GLU A 53 -12.08 21.96 -6.31
C GLU A 53 -11.90 22.80 -5.03
N HIS A 54 -12.97 23.43 -4.55
CA HIS A 54 -12.97 24.18 -3.30
C HIS A 54 -12.81 23.28 -2.07
N GLU A 55 -13.51 22.15 -2.01
CA GLU A 55 -13.36 21.17 -0.92
C GLU A 55 -11.92 20.62 -0.88
N LEU A 56 -11.35 20.27 -2.04
CA LEU A 56 -9.96 19.80 -2.13
C LEU A 56 -8.96 20.86 -1.67
N SER A 57 -9.10 22.09 -2.16
CA SER A 57 -8.20 23.20 -1.78
C SER A 57 -8.30 23.52 -0.28
N SER A 58 -9.49 23.38 0.29
CA SER A 58 -9.71 23.55 1.74
C SER A 58 -9.03 22.46 2.55
N LEU A 59 -9.11 21.20 2.12
CA LEU A 59 -8.41 20.08 2.74
C LEU A 59 -6.89 20.23 2.63
N GLU A 60 -6.38 20.60 1.45
CA GLU A 60 -4.95 20.84 1.23
C GLU A 60 -4.41 21.94 2.15
N SER A 61 -5.14 23.04 2.27
CA SER A 61 -4.78 24.16 3.15
C SER A 61 -4.86 23.78 4.62
N ALA A 62 -5.94 23.10 5.04
CA ALA A 62 -6.18 22.75 6.44
C ALA A 62 -5.17 21.73 6.99
N HIS A 63 -4.67 20.84 6.12
CA HIS A 63 -3.71 19.80 6.49
C HIS A 63 -2.28 20.08 6.00
N SER A 64 -2.05 21.21 5.32
CA SER A 64 -0.74 21.58 4.74
C SER A 64 -0.16 20.48 3.83
N ILE A 65 -1.00 19.92 2.97
CA ILE A 65 -0.65 18.86 2.02
C ILE A 65 -0.96 19.25 0.58
N SER A 66 -0.42 18.50 -0.37
CA SER A 66 -0.86 18.51 -1.76
C SER A 66 -1.27 17.09 -2.17
N PHE A 67 -2.47 16.95 -2.71
CA PHE A 67 -2.92 15.66 -3.22
C PHE A 67 -2.17 15.31 -4.52
N PRO A 68 -1.66 14.08 -4.66
CA PRO A 68 -1.20 13.58 -5.95
C PRO A 68 -2.29 13.74 -7.04
N PRO A 69 -1.95 14.13 -8.28
CA PRO A 69 -2.93 14.40 -9.34
C PRO A 69 -3.87 13.22 -9.66
N ASP A 70 -3.38 11.99 -9.55
CA ASP A 70 -4.16 10.76 -9.72
C ASP A 70 -5.19 10.57 -8.59
N LEU A 71 -4.79 10.75 -7.34
CA LEU A 71 -5.71 10.72 -6.20
C LEU A 71 -6.74 11.85 -6.27
N ARG A 72 -6.31 13.07 -6.64
CA ARG A 72 -7.20 14.22 -6.84
C ARG A 72 -8.29 13.89 -7.86
N SER A 73 -7.89 13.34 -9.01
CA SER A 73 -8.82 12.96 -10.08
C SER A 73 -9.83 11.90 -9.64
N ILE A 74 -9.40 10.90 -8.84
CA ILE A 74 -10.29 9.88 -8.28
C ILE A 74 -11.33 10.53 -7.35
N LEU A 75 -10.87 11.35 -6.40
CA LEU A 75 -11.75 12.00 -5.42
C LEU A 75 -12.72 13.01 -6.06
N GLN A 76 -12.32 13.68 -7.15
CA GLN A 76 -13.20 14.58 -7.92
C GLN A 76 -14.30 13.85 -8.70
N GLU A 77 -14.05 12.62 -9.13
CA GLU A 77 -15.06 11.82 -9.82
C GLU A 77 -16.06 11.21 -8.83
N GLY A 78 -15.58 10.69 -7.69
CA GLY A 78 -16.43 10.07 -6.68
C GLY A 78 -15.69 9.82 -5.38
N VAL A 79 -16.41 9.93 -4.26
CA VAL A 79 -15.82 9.68 -2.93
C VAL A 79 -16.34 8.34 -2.41
N PRO A 80 -15.53 7.26 -2.43
CA PRO A 80 -15.94 6.01 -1.85
C PRO A 80 -16.12 6.17 -0.33
N ILE A 81 -17.22 5.64 0.19
CA ILE A 81 -17.54 5.61 1.61
C ILE A 81 -17.78 4.16 2.04
N GLY A 82 -17.59 3.88 3.32
CA GLY A 82 -17.73 2.52 3.86
C GLY A 82 -16.50 2.09 4.62
N SER A 83 -16.52 0.84 5.11
CA SER A 83 -15.49 0.38 6.05
C SER A 83 -14.09 0.38 5.42
N GLY A 84 -13.24 1.27 5.91
CA GLY A 84 -11.85 1.43 5.48
C GLY A 84 -11.58 2.63 4.57
N PHE A 85 -12.57 3.25 3.93
CA PHE A 85 -12.30 4.48 3.17
C PHE A 85 -12.27 5.72 4.09
N PRO A 86 -11.41 6.72 3.82
CA PRO A 86 -11.40 7.97 4.56
C PRO A 86 -12.72 8.73 4.40
N ASP A 87 -13.21 9.29 5.50
CA ASP A 87 -14.38 10.16 5.49
C ASP A 87 -13.96 11.61 5.20
N TRP A 88 -13.76 11.91 3.91
CA TRP A 88 -13.30 13.23 3.44
C TRP A 88 -14.24 14.38 3.74
N ARG A 89 -15.52 14.09 4.02
CA ARG A 89 -16.54 15.08 4.39
C ARG A 89 -16.93 14.98 5.86
N SER A 90 -16.08 14.40 6.69
CA SER A 90 -16.31 14.35 8.13
C SER A 90 -16.57 15.76 8.65
N SER A 91 -17.61 15.89 9.47
CA SER A 91 -17.94 17.14 10.15
C SER A 91 -16.91 17.54 11.21
N SER A 92 -15.97 16.65 11.55
CA SER A 92 -14.88 16.90 12.48
C SER A 92 -13.53 16.97 11.77
N LEU A 93 -12.95 18.17 11.72
CA LEU A 93 -11.60 18.38 11.21
C LEU A 93 -10.56 17.52 11.96
N GLN A 94 -10.78 17.31 13.26
CA GLN A 94 -9.92 16.51 14.12
C GLN A 94 -9.88 15.04 13.68
N GLN A 95 -10.99 14.50 13.19
CA GLN A 95 -11.06 13.11 12.73
C GLN A 95 -10.15 12.88 11.51
N LEU A 96 -10.17 13.79 10.54
CA LEU A 96 -9.27 13.73 9.39
C LEU A 96 -7.82 13.97 9.80
N GLN A 97 -7.56 14.93 10.69
CA GLN A 97 -6.21 15.18 11.23
C GLN A 97 -5.61 13.93 11.88
N ILE A 98 -6.41 13.16 12.63
CA ILE A 98 -5.97 11.87 13.18
C ILE A 98 -5.59 10.92 12.04
N GLN A 99 -6.40 10.79 10.99
CA GLN A 99 -6.09 9.87 9.88
C GLN A 99 -4.78 10.21 9.17
N PHE A 100 -4.45 11.50 9.05
CA PHE A 100 -3.18 11.97 8.48
C PHE A 100 -1.98 11.71 9.40
N SER A 101 -2.15 11.78 10.73
CA SER A 101 -1.06 11.52 11.69
C SER A 101 -0.87 10.03 12.00
N LEU A 102 -1.89 9.19 11.79
CA LEU A 102 -1.84 7.74 11.99
C LEU A 102 -0.60 7.04 11.40
N PRO A 103 -0.18 7.26 10.13
CA PRO A 103 0.98 6.55 9.60
C PRO A 103 2.26 6.86 10.37
N GLN A 104 2.52 8.13 10.70
CA GLN A 104 3.70 8.54 11.49
C GLN A 104 3.62 7.99 12.92
N LEU A 105 2.48 8.14 13.61
CA LEU A 105 2.29 7.62 14.96
C LEU A 105 2.46 6.10 15.02
N THR A 106 1.92 5.41 14.02
CA THR A 106 2.03 3.96 13.88
C THR A 106 3.47 3.54 13.64
N PHE A 107 4.20 4.28 12.82
CA PHE A 107 5.61 4.06 12.56
C PHE A 107 6.47 4.24 13.82
N PHE A 108 6.31 5.33 14.55
CA PHE A 108 7.04 5.54 15.81
C PHE A 108 6.73 4.46 16.84
N LYS A 109 5.49 3.97 16.88
CA LYS A 109 5.12 2.83 17.72
C LYS A 109 5.88 1.55 17.35
N LEU A 110 6.22 1.31 16.08
CA LEU A 110 7.09 0.19 15.68
C LEU A 110 8.48 0.32 16.30
N ILE A 111 9.04 1.54 16.28
CA ILE A 111 10.33 1.84 16.89
C ILE A 111 10.28 1.64 18.40
N SER A 112 9.25 2.18 19.07
CA SER A 112 9.10 2.09 20.53
C SER A 112 8.97 0.64 21.00
N LYS A 113 8.29 -0.21 20.21
CA LYS A 113 8.13 -1.63 20.50
C LYS A 113 9.30 -2.51 20.07
N ASN A 114 10.35 -1.91 19.53
CA ASN A 114 11.52 -2.63 19.02
C ASN A 114 11.17 -3.64 17.90
N TYR A 115 10.13 -3.34 17.12
CA TYR A 115 9.75 -4.17 15.96
C TYR A 115 10.48 -3.77 14.68
N PHE A 116 11.08 -2.58 14.65
CA PHE A 116 11.67 -2.02 13.45
C PHE A 116 12.88 -1.15 13.78
N TRP A 117 13.94 -1.28 12.98
CA TRP A 117 15.09 -0.38 12.94
C TRP A 117 15.77 -0.46 11.57
N CYS A 118 16.07 0.69 10.96
CA CYS A 118 16.82 0.72 9.71
C CYS A 118 18.32 0.85 9.98
N ALA A 119 19.14 -0.03 9.40
CA ALA A 119 20.59 0.01 9.56
C ALA A 119 21.21 1.32 9.03
N SER A 120 20.59 1.98 8.06
CA SER A 120 21.08 3.28 7.54
C SER A 120 20.96 4.41 8.55
N TRP A 121 20.19 4.24 9.62
CA TRP A 121 20.06 5.24 10.70
C TRP A 121 21.14 5.12 11.77
N GLY A 122 22.06 4.17 11.61
CA GLY A 122 23.13 3.89 12.58
C GLY A 122 22.71 2.86 13.63
N GLU A 123 23.52 2.75 14.69
CA GLU A 123 23.23 1.85 15.80
C GLU A 123 22.02 2.35 16.58
N ARG A 124 21.17 1.39 16.99
CA ARG A 124 19.98 1.69 17.77
C ARG A 124 20.38 2.09 19.20
N PRO A 125 19.95 3.26 19.70
CA PRO A 125 20.13 3.60 21.11
C PRO A 125 19.45 2.58 22.04
N GLU A 126 20.09 2.26 23.16
CA GLU A 126 19.52 1.34 24.17
C GLU A 126 18.25 1.93 24.82
N ILE A 127 18.23 3.25 25.00
CA ILE A 127 17.09 3.96 25.57
C ILE A 127 16.04 4.18 24.49
N VAL A 128 14.86 3.60 24.69
CA VAL A 128 13.74 3.66 23.74
C VAL A 128 13.35 5.10 23.38
N ALA A 129 13.35 6.01 24.36
CA ALA A 129 13.03 7.42 24.13
C ALA A 129 14.04 8.10 23.19
N GLU A 130 15.33 7.76 23.30
CA GLU A 130 16.38 8.29 22.42
C GLU A 130 16.26 7.71 21.00
N ALA A 131 15.94 6.41 20.89
CA ALA A 131 15.68 5.77 19.61
C ALA A 131 14.49 6.42 18.88
N VAL A 132 13.39 6.71 19.59
CA VAL A 132 12.23 7.42 19.02
C VAL A 132 12.61 8.85 18.62
N ALA A 133 13.27 9.61 19.49
CA ALA A 133 13.67 10.99 19.20
C ALA A 133 14.65 11.09 18.01
N LEU A 134 15.53 10.09 17.83
CA LEU A 134 16.39 10.02 16.64
C LEU A 134 15.54 9.85 15.37
N VAL A 135 14.59 8.91 15.37
CA VAL A 135 13.74 8.65 14.20
C VAL A 135 12.77 9.80 13.94
N GLU A 136 12.27 10.49 14.97
CA GLU A 136 11.48 11.71 14.82
C GLU A 136 12.24 12.78 14.04
N ARG A 137 13.50 13.05 14.41
CA ARG A 137 14.36 13.99 13.69
C ARG A 137 14.61 13.57 12.24
N LEU A 138 14.85 12.28 12.00
CA LEU A 138 15.01 11.75 10.64
C LEU A 138 13.72 11.83 9.81
N ALA A 139 12.56 11.82 10.45
CA ALA A 139 11.26 11.86 9.82
C ALA A 139 10.74 13.30 9.58
N GLU A 140 11.43 14.34 10.06
CA GLU A 140 11.03 15.74 9.88
C GLU A 140 10.85 16.10 8.40
N ASP A 141 11.76 15.64 7.55
CA ASP A 141 11.73 15.88 6.11
C ASP A 141 10.89 14.86 5.33
N ALA A 142 10.36 13.83 5.99
CA ALA A 142 9.61 12.77 5.32
C ALA A 142 8.34 13.32 4.64
N PRO A 143 8.02 12.89 3.42
CA PRO A 143 6.76 13.23 2.77
C PRO A 143 5.56 12.85 3.64
N ALA A 144 4.56 13.75 3.75
CA ALA A 144 3.32 13.38 4.42
C ALA A 144 2.60 12.25 3.66
N LEU A 145 1.92 11.38 4.38
CA LEU A 145 1.18 10.24 3.83
C LEU A 145 -0.32 10.52 3.88
N VAL A 146 -0.97 10.48 2.71
CA VAL A 146 -2.42 10.64 2.55
C VAL A 146 -3.09 9.27 2.62
N PRO A 147 -4.14 9.09 3.44
CA PRO A 147 -4.85 7.83 3.50
C PRO A 147 -5.62 7.56 2.20
N VAL A 148 -5.54 6.32 1.72
CA VAL A 148 -6.27 5.86 0.52
C VAL A 148 -7.34 4.85 0.94
N TYR A 149 -6.95 3.86 1.73
CA TYR A 149 -7.83 2.80 2.21
C TYR A 149 -7.21 2.07 3.40
N ARG A 150 -7.88 2.07 4.55
CA ARG A 150 -7.38 1.52 5.82
C ARG A 150 -5.97 2.06 6.12
N ASN A 151 -5.02 1.14 6.29
CA ASN A 151 -3.62 1.39 6.56
C ASN A 151 -2.81 1.60 5.27
N CYS A 152 -3.47 1.86 4.13
CA CYS A 152 -2.81 2.13 2.85
C CYS A 152 -2.74 3.64 2.62
N TYR A 153 -1.56 4.12 2.26
CA TYR A 153 -1.25 5.53 2.14
C TYR A 153 -0.45 5.82 0.87
N VAL A 154 -0.55 7.05 0.37
CA VAL A 154 0.27 7.56 -0.74
C VAL A 154 0.99 8.84 -0.31
N ALA A 155 2.23 9.02 -0.76
CA ALA A 155 3.01 10.21 -0.42
C ALA A 155 2.51 11.46 -1.15
N THR A 156 2.45 12.59 -0.44
CA THR A 156 2.12 13.92 -0.99
C THR A 156 3.25 14.52 -1.80
N ARG A 157 4.50 14.13 -1.50
CA ARG A 157 5.72 14.60 -2.16
C ARG A 157 6.46 13.43 -2.80
N PRO A 158 6.82 13.52 -4.09
CA PRO A 158 6.51 14.62 -5.02
C PRO A 158 5.00 14.67 -5.37
N SER A 159 4.47 15.86 -5.66
CA SER A 159 3.07 16.03 -6.09
C SER A 159 2.93 15.62 -7.57
N MET A 160 3.04 14.31 -7.80
CA MET A 160 3.03 13.67 -9.12
C MET A 160 2.19 12.39 -9.05
N ALA A 161 1.60 12.04 -10.19
CA ALA A 161 0.91 10.76 -10.31
C ALA A 161 1.91 9.59 -10.34
N GLY A 162 1.40 8.40 -10.04
CA GLY A 162 2.20 7.18 -10.02
C GLY A 162 3.09 7.08 -8.79
N ASN A 163 2.68 7.69 -7.68
CA ASN A 163 3.34 7.49 -6.38
C ASN A 163 2.95 6.12 -5.81
N PRO A 164 3.89 5.40 -5.19
CA PRO A 164 3.63 4.08 -4.62
C PRO A 164 2.62 4.14 -3.47
N VAL A 165 1.91 3.03 -3.29
CA VAL A 165 1.01 2.82 -2.16
C VAL A 165 1.74 2.04 -1.08
N PHE A 166 1.95 2.70 0.05
CA PHE A 166 2.53 2.12 1.25
C PHE A 166 1.45 1.55 2.14
N TYR A 167 1.74 0.43 2.79
CA TYR A 167 0.92 -0.12 3.84
C TYR A 167 1.66 0.03 5.18
N VAL A 168 1.12 0.81 6.10
CA VAL A 168 1.75 1.08 7.41
C VAL A 168 0.79 0.65 8.51
N ASN A 169 1.14 -0.39 9.26
CA ASN A 169 0.34 -0.83 10.41
C ASN A 169 1.20 -0.93 11.68
N GLY A 170 0.57 -1.21 12.83
CA GLY A 170 1.27 -1.28 14.12
C GLY A 170 2.20 -2.48 14.30
N ARG A 171 2.52 -3.22 13.23
CA ARG A 171 3.44 -4.35 13.20
C ARG A 171 4.53 -4.22 12.13
N ASP A 172 4.24 -3.55 11.00
CA ASP A 172 5.15 -3.48 9.86
C ASP A 172 4.80 -2.36 8.85
N ILE A 173 5.77 -2.07 7.95
CA ILE A 173 5.66 -1.17 6.81
C ILE A 173 6.02 -1.88 5.49
N ARG A 174 5.14 -1.79 4.48
CA ARG A 174 5.29 -2.50 3.20
C ARG A 174 4.99 -1.62 1.99
N LEU A 175 5.55 -1.98 0.85
CA LEU A 175 5.12 -1.48 -0.46
C LEU A 175 4.04 -2.41 -1.01
N LEU A 176 2.80 -1.91 -1.13
CA LEU A 176 1.66 -2.71 -1.56
C LEU A 176 1.40 -2.61 -3.07
N SER A 177 1.70 -1.47 -3.67
CA SER A 177 1.58 -1.25 -5.12
C SER A 177 2.52 -0.14 -5.59
N PHE A 178 2.90 -0.17 -6.87
CA PHE A 178 3.77 0.85 -7.48
C PHE A 178 3.04 2.17 -7.75
N ASP A 179 1.73 2.12 -7.90
CA ASP A 179 0.85 3.26 -8.06
C ASP A 179 -0.59 2.97 -7.58
N LEU A 180 -1.44 4.00 -7.58
CA LEU A 180 -2.88 3.84 -7.29
C LEU A 180 -3.58 2.94 -8.32
N ALA A 181 -3.12 2.93 -9.57
CA ALA A 181 -3.72 2.11 -10.63
C ALA A 181 -3.58 0.61 -10.36
N GLY A 182 -2.38 0.17 -10.00
CA GLY A 182 -2.11 -1.18 -9.56
C GLY A 182 -2.86 -1.51 -8.28
N PHE A 183 -2.92 -0.59 -7.33
CA PHE A 183 -3.60 -0.80 -6.05
C PHE A 183 -5.09 -1.08 -6.26
N PHE A 184 -5.82 -0.21 -6.98
CA PHE A 184 -7.25 -0.42 -7.22
C PHE A 184 -7.55 -1.55 -8.23
N ARG A 185 -6.55 -2.00 -8.99
CA ARG A 185 -6.65 -3.17 -9.88
C ARG A 185 -6.52 -4.48 -9.12
N ASP A 186 -5.50 -4.59 -8.28
CA ASP A 186 -5.08 -5.84 -7.66
C ASP A 186 -5.78 -6.10 -6.32
N MET A 187 -6.35 -5.06 -5.70
CA MET A 187 -7.07 -5.19 -4.45
C MET A 187 -8.57 -5.43 -4.65
N GLU A 188 -9.15 -6.18 -3.72
CA GLU A 188 -10.58 -6.40 -3.59
C GLU A 188 -11.16 -5.43 -2.56
N PHE A 189 -12.26 -4.77 -2.92
CA PHE A 189 -12.98 -3.83 -2.06
C PHE A 189 -14.39 -4.39 -1.86
N THR A 190 -14.70 -4.76 -0.61
CA THR A 190 -16.02 -5.24 -0.20
C THR A 190 -16.56 -4.35 0.91
N GLU A 191 -17.88 -4.38 1.15
CA GLU A 191 -18.49 -3.63 2.27
C GLU A 191 -17.89 -3.98 3.64
N LYS A 192 -17.42 -5.22 3.82
CA LYS A 192 -16.74 -5.70 5.03
C LYS A 192 -15.34 -5.10 5.22
N GLY A 193 -14.86 -4.39 4.21
CA GLY A 193 -13.65 -3.60 4.23
C GLY A 193 -12.37 -4.43 4.31
N THR A 194 -12.39 -5.74 4.12
CA THR A 194 -11.17 -6.53 4.32
C THR A 194 -10.17 -6.26 3.21
N LEU A 195 -8.93 -5.91 3.57
CA LEU A 195 -7.85 -5.75 2.62
C LEU A 195 -7.46 -7.14 2.08
N ARG A 196 -7.80 -7.45 0.82
CA ARG A 196 -7.50 -8.73 0.18
C ARG A 196 -7.01 -8.50 -1.24
N GLN A 197 -6.03 -9.30 -1.67
CA GLN A 197 -5.71 -9.38 -3.09
C GLN A 197 -6.86 -10.05 -3.83
N ARG A 198 -7.12 -9.56 -5.03
CA ARG A 198 -8.16 -10.06 -5.93
C ARG A 198 -7.76 -11.45 -6.44
N ALA A 199 -8.64 -12.43 -6.26
CA ALA A 199 -8.47 -13.81 -6.76
C ALA A 199 -9.05 -14.04 -8.19
N GLY A 200 -9.39 -12.98 -8.91
CA GLY A 200 -10.08 -13.03 -10.21
C GLY A 200 -9.14 -13.02 -11.44
N PRO A 201 -9.70 -13.06 -12.67
CA PRO A 201 -8.92 -12.95 -13.89
C PRO A 201 -8.12 -11.65 -13.90
N LYS A 202 -6.86 -11.77 -14.36
CA LYS A 202 -5.91 -10.66 -14.37
C LYS A 202 -6.46 -9.53 -15.22
N ILE A 203 -6.63 -8.36 -14.62
CA ILE A 203 -6.97 -7.15 -15.35
C ILE A 203 -5.67 -6.61 -15.93
N ASP A 204 -5.69 -6.26 -17.21
CA ASP A 204 -4.51 -5.67 -17.83
C ASP A 204 -4.15 -4.35 -17.17
N SER A 205 -2.86 -4.18 -16.91
CA SER A 205 -2.32 -2.90 -16.46
C SER A 205 -2.56 -1.85 -17.56
N PRO A 206 -3.10 -0.67 -17.20
CA PRO A 206 -3.11 0.43 -18.14
C PRO A 206 -1.68 0.70 -18.66
N PRO A 207 -1.50 1.11 -19.94
CA PRO A 207 -0.17 1.32 -20.52
C PRO A 207 0.69 2.36 -19.79
N TRP A 208 0.07 3.24 -19.01
CA TRP A 208 0.70 4.31 -18.23
C TRP A 208 0.94 3.92 -16.77
N ALA A 209 0.49 2.74 -16.33
CA ALA A 209 0.70 2.29 -14.96
C ALA A 209 2.19 2.07 -14.69
N ALA A 210 2.62 2.39 -13.47
CA ALA A 210 4.00 2.26 -13.05
C ALA A 210 4.45 0.80 -13.12
N THR A 211 5.59 0.56 -13.78
CA THR A 211 6.23 -0.77 -13.85
C THR A 211 7.24 -1.00 -12.73
N ALA A 212 7.60 0.05 -12.00
CA ALA A 212 8.48 0.02 -10.85
C ALA A 212 8.05 1.12 -9.85
N PRO A 213 8.28 0.94 -8.54
CA PRO A 213 7.91 1.95 -7.55
C PRO A 213 8.84 3.17 -7.65
N ARG A 214 8.26 4.37 -7.60
CA ARG A 214 9.03 5.60 -7.41
C ARG A 214 9.68 5.57 -6.03
N LYS A 215 10.96 5.92 -5.93
CA LYS A 215 11.60 6.16 -4.63
C LYS A 215 10.95 7.38 -3.98
N ILE A 216 10.41 7.18 -2.78
CA ILE A 216 9.95 8.22 -1.88
C ILE A 216 10.91 8.22 -0.70
N ASP A 217 11.64 9.31 -0.52
CA ASP A 217 12.65 9.42 0.53
C ASP A 217 12.03 9.15 1.91
N PHE A 218 12.83 8.56 2.80
CA PHE A 218 12.41 7.98 4.08
C PHE A 218 11.50 6.75 3.95
N TRP A 219 10.35 6.84 3.27
CA TRP A 219 9.37 5.74 3.24
C TRP A 219 9.84 4.53 2.44
N SER A 220 10.47 4.73 1.28
CA SER A 220 11.06 3.63 0.50
C SER A 220 12.20 2.96 1.26
N GLU A 221 13.02 3.72 1.98
CA GLU A 221 14.11 3.18 2.80
C GLU A 221 13.57 2.39 3.99
N ALA A 222 12.52 2.89 4.64
CA ALA A 222 11.85 2.20 5.72
C ALA A 222 11.24 0.86 5.25
N VAL A 223 10.61 0.83 4.08
CA VAL A 223 10.11 -0.42 3.48
C VAL A 223 11.24 -1.40 3.18
N GLU A 224 12.33 -0.96 2.54
CA GLU A 224 13.43 -1.86 2.21
C GLU A 224 14.10 -2.40 3.48
N ALA A 225 14.25 -1.58 4.52
CA ALA A 225 14.74 -2.03 5.82
C ALA A 225 13.80 -3.07 6.46
N ALA A 226 12.48 -2.88 6.35
CA ALA A 226 11.51 -3.81 6.92
C ALA A 226 11.57 -5.15 6.19
N ARG A 227 11.63 -5.10 4.86
CA ARG A 227 11.84 -6.25 4.01
C ARG A 227 13.14 -7.00 4.33
N LEU A 228 14.26 -6.30 4.50
CA LEU A 228 15.54 -6.91 4.84
C LEU A 228 15.54 -7.52 6.25
N ALA A 229 14.92 -6.85 7.22
CA ALA A 229 14.74 -7.36 8.57
C ALA A 229 13.94 -8.67 8.59
N MET A 230 12.98 -8.85 7.67
CA MET A 230 12.26 -10.12 7.49
C MET A 230 13.04 -11.16 6.70
N CYS A 231 13.64 -10.78 5.57
CA CYS A 231 14.41 -11.69 4.73
C CYS A 231 15.64 -12.26 5.47
N GLY A 232 16.17 -11.55 6.46
CA GLY A 232 17.23 -12.04 7.34
C GLY A 232 16.77 -13.02 8.42
N TRP A 233 15.49 -13.38 8.50
CA TRP A 233 14.96 -14.31 9.52
C TRP A 233 14.72 -15.74 9.04
N TRP A 234 14.59 -15.98 7.73
CA TRP A 234 14.63 -17.32 7.14
C TRP A 234 15.69 -17.33 6.05
N ASP A 235 16.71 -18.17 6.24
CA ASP A 235 17.92 -18.16 5.42
C ASP A 235 17.65 -18.92 4.11
N GLY A 236 17.22 -18.20 3.07
CA GLY A 236 16.93 -18.83 1.80
C GLY A 236 16.24 -17.91 0.81
N GLY A 237 16.96 -16.90 0.32
CA GLY A 237 16.52 -15.94 -0.68
C GLY A 237 16.07 -16.58 -2.00
N GLY A 238 14.86 -17.12 -2.02
CA GLY A 238 14.27 -17.84 -3.14
C GLY A 238 12.76 -17.61 -3.26
N LYS A 239 12.12 -18.27 -4.23
CA LYS A 239 10.66 -18.15 -4.47
C LYS A 239 9.82 -18.59 -3.25
N LEU A 240 10.41 -19.40 -2.36
CA LEU A 240 9.81 -19.85 -1.10
C LEU A 240 9.67 -18.70 -0.09
N THR A 241 10.61 -17.74 -0.08
CA THR A 241 10.59 -16.52 0.74
C THR A 241 9.29 -15.75 0.52
N LEU A 242 8.88 -15.54 -0.73
CA LEU A 242 7.67 -14.77 -1.07
C LEU A 242 6.37 -15.50 -0.69
N VAL A 243 6.37 -16.83 -0.74
CA VAL A 243 5.20 -17.64 -0.35
C VAL A 243 5.08 -17.70 1.18
N LEU A 244 6.20 -17.81 1.88
CA LEU A 244 6.27 -17.75 3.33
C LEU A 244 5.93 -16.34 3.83
N ASP A 245 6.34 -15.29 3.13
CA ASP A 245 5.92 -13.90 3.37
C ASP A 245 4.38 -13.78 3.31
N GLU A 246 3.77 -14.26 2.23
CA GLU A 246 2.32 -14.19 2.07
C GLU A 246 1.58 -14.98 3.16
N ALA A 247 2.08 -16.16 3.53
CA ALA A 247 1.53 -16.97 4.60
C ALA A 247 1.69 -16.30 5.97
N PHE A 248 2.86 -15.73 6.26
CA PHE A 248 3.16 -15.00 7.50
C PHE A 248 2.14 -13.88 7.67
N TRP A 249 1.95 -13.07 6.64
CA TRP A 249 1.00 -11.96 6.70
C TRP A 249 -0.45 -12.41 6.77
N THR A 250 -0.82 -13.48 6.07
CA THR A 250 -2.17 -14.04 6.15
C THR A 250 -2.53 -14.46 7.58
N LEU A 251 -1.57 -15.01 8.32
CA LEU A 251 -1.75 -15.40 9.73
C LEU A 251 -1.85 -14.17 10.64
N ILE A 252 -0.95 -13.19 10.44
CA ILE A 252 -0.94 -11.93 11.20
C ILE A 252 -2.24 -11.14 10.99
N ASP A 253 -2.70 -11.01 9.74
CA ASP A 253 -3.97 -10.38 9.37
C ASP A 253 -5.18 -11.22 9.83
N GLY A 254 -4.99 -12.54 9.95
CA GLY A 254 -5.92 -13.49 10.57
C GLY A 254 -6.01 -13.39 12.10
N GLY A 255 -5.27 -12.46 12.72
CA GLY A 255 -5.34 -12.17 14.16
C GLY A 255 -4.33 -12.92 15.02
N TRP A 256 -3.41 -13.68 14.42
CA TRP A 256 -2.33 -14.34 15.15
C TRP A 256 -1.32 -13.32 15.68
N ARG A 257 -0.69 -13.63 16.81
CA ARG A 257 0.36 -12.78 17.37
C ARG A 257 1.66 -12.96 16.57
N LEU A 258 2.43 -11.88 16.48
CA LEU A 258 3.72 -11.88 15.76
C LEU A 258 4.64 -12.99 16.25
N ASP A 259 4.73 -13.14 17.57
CA ASP A 259 5.59 -14.13 18.21
C ASP A 259 5.11 -15.57 17.95
N GLU A 260 3.79 -15.79 17.91
CA GLU A 260 3.18 -17.10 17.62
C GLU A 260 3.41 -17.53 16.16
N VAL A 261 3.23 -16.59 15.21
CA VAL A 261 3.49 -16.87 13.79
C VAL A 261 4.98 -17.12 13.57
N ARG A 262 5.85 -16.33 14.21
CA ARG A 262 7.30 -16.54 14.17
C ARG A 262 7.65 -17.93 14.70
N GLU A 263 7.23 -18.28 15.90
CA GLU A 263 7.50 -19.59 16.51
C GLU A 263 7.00 -20.74 15.62
N MET A 264 5.78 -20.63 15.08
CA MET A 264 5.23 -21.63 14.17
C MET A 264 6.05 -21.78 12.87
N MET A 265 6.53 -20.68 12.29
CA MET A 265 7.32 -20.71 11.07
C MET A 265 8.73 -21.24 11.29
N MET A 266 9.35 -20.96 12.44
CA MET A 266 10.65 -21.54 12.83
C MET A 266 10.55 -23.07 12.96
N MET A 267 9.41 -23.60 13.40
CA MET A 267 9.19 -25.05 13.55
C MET A 267 8.92 -25.79 12.23
N MET A 268 8.70 -25.09 11.11
CA MET A 268 8.53 -25.72 9.79
C MET A 268 9.87 -26.01 9.08
N GLU A 269 10.95 -25.32 9.45
CA GLU A 269 12.29 -25.58 8.90
C GLU A 269 12.91 -26.87 9.45
N ASP A 270 12.63 -27.20 10.73
CA ASP A 270 13.18 -28.38 11.41
C ASP A 270 12.65 -29.72 10.87
N HIS A 271 11.52 -29.72 10.15
CA HIS A 271 10.93 -30.94 9.61
C HIS A 271 11.45 -31.35 8.21
N GLU A 272 12.24 -30.49 7.54
CA GLU A 272 12.87 -30.80 6.24
C GLU A 272 14.36 -31.19 6.38
N ALA A 273 14.99 -30.97 7.54
CA ALA A 273 16.40 -31.33 7.80
C ALA A 273 16.62 -32.82 8.17
N GLY A 274 15.66 -33.71 7.86
CA GLY A 274 15.62 -35.09 8.38
C GLY A 274 15.64 -36.20 7.33
N LYS A 275 16.26 -36.03 6.15
CA LYS A 275 16.44 -37.14 5.18
C LYS A 275 17.78 -37.08 4.42
N LYS A 276 18.87 -37.40 5.13
CA LYS A 276 20.07 -38.03 4.54
C LYS A 276 20.63 -39.03 5.57
N GLY A 277 20.86 -40.25 5.11
CA GLY A 277 20.78 -41.47 5.91
C GLY A 277 21.94 -41.77 6.85
N ASN A 278 21.73 -42.72 7.75
CA ASN A 278 22.35 -44.04 7.63
C ASN A 278 21.61 -45.06 8.50
N VAL A 279 21.65 -46.31 8.05
CA VAL A 279 21.15 -47.51 8.73
C VAL A 279 21.94 -47.73 10.03
N ASP A 280 21.25 -47.82 11.16
CA ASP A 280 21.62 -48.83 12.15
C ASP A 280 20.41 -49.33 12.94
N ARG A 281 20.35 -50.66 13.11
CA ARG A 281 19.31 -51.40 13.82
C ARG A 281 19.73 -51.50 15.29
N ASP A 282 18.96 -50.91 16.20
CA ASP A 282 18.31 -51.63 17.31
C ASP A 282 17.64 -50.65 18.29
N ARG A 283 16.31 -50.51 18.18
CA ARG A 283 15.35 -50.70 19.26
C ARG A 283 13.93 -50.46 18.73
N SER A 284 13.05 -51.35 19.14
CA SER A 284 11.67 -51.58 18.72
C SER A 284 10.72 -50.38 18.88
N PRO A 285 9.56 -50.41 18.18
CA PRO A 285 8.75 -49.24 17.88
C PRO A 285 7.63 -49.02 18.90
N VAL A 286 7.32 -47.76 19.17
CA VAL A 286 5.94 -47.36 19.47
C VAL A 286 5.56 -46.34 18.41
N SER A 287 5.00 -46.85 17.32
CA SER A 287 4.34 -46.06 16.30
C SER A 287 2.94 -45.66 16.78
N SER A 288 2.41 -44.60 16.16
CA SER A 288 0.99 -44.26 16.07
C SER A 288 0.39 -43.35 17.13
N LEU A 289 0.40 -42.05 16.85
CA LEU A 289 -0.80 -41.20 16.81
C LEU A 289 -0.47 -39.94 15.98
N SER A 290 -0.49 -40.07 14.65
CA SER A 290 -1.60 -39.65 13.77
C SER A 290 -1.99 -38.18 13.88
N MET A 291 -1.63 -37.45 12.82
CA MET A 291 -2.38 -36.35 12.22
C MET A 291 -3.91 -36.56 12.30
N LYS A 292 -4.54 -36.11 13.38
CA LYS A 292 -5.96 -35.74 13.47
C LYS A 292 -6.06 -34.73 14.62
N LEU A 293 -6.80 -33.63 14.39
CA LEU A 293 -6.82 -32.35 15.13
C LEU A 293 -5.83 -31.36 14.49
N PHE A 294 -6.22 -30.43 13.62
CA PHE A 294 -7.29 -29.44 13.78
C PHE A 294 -8.06 -29.22 12.47
N HIS A 295 -9.15 -29.97 12.30
CA HIS A 295 -10.37 -29.45 11.67
C HIS A 295 -11.41 -29.44 12.79
N GLY A 296 -11.62 -28.29 13.43
CA GLY A 296 -12.57 -28.20 14.53
C GLY A 296 -12.43 -26.94 15.38
N GLN A 297 -13.30 -25.97 15.09
CA GLN A 297 -13.86 -24.97 16.02
C GLN A 297 -12.95 -23.86 16.57
N ARG A 298 -13.00 -22.69 15.92
CA ARG A 298 -13.46 -21.48 16.61
C ARG A 298 -14.56 -20.82 15.80
N THR A 299 -15.79 -21.16 16.17
CA THR A 299 -16.99 -20.38 15.87
C THR A 299 -16.82 -18.96 16.40
N ALA A 300 -17.37 -18.02 15.65
CA ALA A 300 -17.52 -16.61 15.99
C ALA A 300 -17.86 -16.38 17.47
N LYS A 301 -17.11 -15.49 18.11
CA LYS A 301 -17.64 -14.64 19.18
C LYS A 301 -17.62 -13.21 18.66
N GLY A 302 -18.78 -12.72 18.24
CA GLY A 302 -19.02 -11.28 18.12
C GLY A 302 -19.07 -10.65 19.50
N PRO A 303 -18.81 -9.34 19.62
CA PRO A 303 -18.97 -8.64 20.88
C PRO A 303 -20.45 -8.36 21.14
N ALA A 304 -20.86 -8.60 22.39
CA ALA A 304 -22.00 -7.94 23.01
C ALA A 304 -21.61 -6.51 23.42
#